data_AF-A0A392SY79-F1
#
_entry.id   AF-A0A392SY79-F1
#
_cell.length_a   1.000
_cell.length_b   1.000
_cell.length_c   1.000
_cell.angle_alpha   90.00
_cell.angle_beta   90.00
_cell.angle_gamma   90.00
#
_symmetry.space_group_name_H-M   'P 1'
#
loop_
_entity.id
_entity.type
_entity.pdbx_description
1 polymer ?
#
loop_
_entity_poly.entity_id
_entity_poly.type
_entity_poly.pdbx_seq_one_letter_code
_entity_poly.pdbx_strand_id
1 'polypeptide(L)'
;HIISSGGIAVDPAKVDAVSQWGTPESVSEIRSFLGLAGYYRKFIEGFSKLALPLTQLTRKDHAFVWDENCEKSFQELKRRLTTAPVLILPDAKESF
;
A
#
# COMPACT_ATOMS: atom_id res chain seq x y z
N HIS A 1 1.68 19.44 -7.71
CA HIS A 1 2.85 18.55 -7.83
C HIS A 1 3.98 19.14 -7.03
N ILE A 2 4.37 18.53 -5.91
CA ILE A 2 5.64 18.83 -5.24
C ILE A 2 6.56 17.67 -5.59
N ILE A 3 7.47 17.92 -6.52
CA ILE A 3 8.57 17.01 -6.85
C ILE A 3 9.74 17.51 -6.01
N SER A 4 10.00 16.85 -4.88
CA SER A 4 11.20 17.08 -4.07
C SER A 4 12.10 15.85 -4.17
N SER A 5 13.29 16.07 -4.71
CA SER A 5 14.26 15.10 -5.24
C SER A 5 14.97 14.21 -4.21
N GLY A 6 14.36 13.79 -3.10
CA GLY A 6 15.13 13.15 -2.01
C GLY A 6 14.47 12.06 -1.18
N GLY A 7 13.16 11.85 -1.29
CA GLY A 7 12.49 10.84 -0.45
C GLY A 7 10.99 10.87 -0.64
N ILE A 8 10.36 9.70 -0.73
CA ILE A 8 8.90 9.63 -0.79
C ILE A 8 8.42 9.65 0.65
N ALA A 9 8.06 10.83 1.14
CA ALA A 9 7.26 10.94 2.35
C ALA A 9 5.83 10.49 2.03
N VAL A 10 5.29 9.58 2.83
CA VAL A 10 3.86 9.23 2.77
C VAL A 10 3.10 10.42 3.35
N ASP A 11 2.19 11.01 2.58
CA ASP A 11 1.33 12.08 3.07
C ASP A 11 0.47 11.53 4.22
N PRO A 12 0.45 12.14 5.40
CA PRO A 12 -0.35 11.65 6.53
C PRO A 12 -1.84 11.55 6.20
N ALA A 13 -2.37 12.38 5.30
CA ALA A 13 -3.74 12.25 4.82
C ALA A 13 -3.96 10.96 4.00
N LYS A 14 -2.93 10.48 3.28
CA LYS A 14 -2.96 9.20 2.57
C LYS A 14 -2.82 8.01 3.52
N VAL A 15 -2.02 8.15 4.59
CA VAL A 15 -1.93 7.14 5.66
C VAL A 15 -3.28 6.98 6.34
N ASP A 16 -3.93 8.09 6.68
CA ASP A 16 -5.23 8.09 7.35
C ASP A 16 -6.31 7.48 6.45
N ALA A 17 -6.31 7.84 5.16
CA ALA A 17 -7.20 7.24 4.17
C ALA A 17 -7.03 5.72 4.05
N VAL A 18 -5.79 5.20 4.12
CA VAL A 18 -5.54 3.75 4.15
C VAL A 18 -6.03 3.12 5.44
N SER A 19 -5.80 3.78 6.59
CA SER A 19 -6.24 3.31 7.90
C SER A 19 -7.75 3.15 7.96
N GLN A 20 -8.49 4.14 7.45
CA GLN A 20 -9.96 4.17 7.39
C GLN A 20 -10.55 3.42 6.18
N TRP A 21 -9.71 2.83 5.32
CA TRP A 21 -10.20 2.10 4.15
C TRP A 21 -11.00 0.87 4.57
N GLY A 22 -12.28 0.80 4.18
CA GLY A 22 -13.16 -0.35 4.46
C GLY A 22 -12.75 -1.62 3.74
N THR A 23 -13.37 -2.76 4.03
CA THR A 23 -13.16 -3.97 3.24
C THR A 23 -13.67 -3.72 1.82
N PRO A 24 -12.83 -3.86 0.78
CA PRO A 24 -13.24 -3.56 -0.58
C PRO A 24 -14.27 -4.55 -1.09
N GLU A 25 -15.35 -4.05 -1.67
CA GLU A 25 -16.48 -4.88 -2.13
C GLU A 25 -16.45 -5.13 -3.64
N SER A 26 -15.51 -4.49 -4.33
CA SER A 26 -15.41 -4.52 -5.79
C SER A 26 -13.98 -4.61 -6.30
N VAL A 27 -13.81 -5.19 -7.50
CA VAL A 27 -12.51 -5.27 -8.20
C VAL A 27 -11.90 -3.87 -8.40
N SER A 28 -12.74 -2.86 -8.65
CA SER A 28 -12.31 -1.47 -8.85
C SER A 28 -11.70 -0.88 -7.57
N GLU A 29 -12.27 -1.16 -6.40
CA GLU A 29 -11.73 -0.74 -5.11
C GLU A 29 -10.41 -1.44 -4.80
N ILE A 30 -10.31 -2.75 -5.07
CA ILE A 30 -9.04 -3.48 -4.89
C ILE A 30 -7.95 -2.89 -5.79
N ARG A 31 -8.25 -2.61 -7.06
CA ARG A 31 -7.28 -1.97 -7.97
C ARG A 31 -6.85 -0.60 -7.46
N SER A 32 -7.78 0.18 -6.91
CA SER A 32 -7.49 1.50 -6.34
C SER A 32 -6.57 1.39 -5.11
N PHE A 33 -6.88 0.47 -4.20
CA PHE A 33 -6.04 0.16 -3.04
C PHE A 33 -4.64 -0.33 -3.45
N LEU A 34 -4.56 -1.30 -4.36
CA LEU A 34 -3.28 -1.83 -4.86
C LEU A 34 -2.46 -0.77 -5.60
N GLY A 35 -3.11 0.17 -6.29
CA GLY A 35 -2.42 1.30 -6.91
C GLY A 35 -1.74 2.20 -5.87
N LEU A 36 -2.45 2.53 -4.80
CA LEU A 36 -1.90 3.31 -3.69
C LEU A 36 -0.81 2.54 -2.93
N ALA A 37 -1.09 1.30 -2.53
CA ALA A 37 -0.16 0.44 -1.83
C ALA A 37 1.09 0.16 -2.67
N GLY A 38 0.92 0.03 -3.99
CA GLY A 38 1.99 -0.15 -4.97
C GLY A 38 2.93 1.05 -5.07
N TYR A 39 2.44 2.26 -4.87
CA TYR A 39 3.28 3.47 -4.80
C TYR A 39 4.25 3.41 -3.61
N TYR A 40 3.82 2.80 -2.49
CA TYR A 40 4.62 2.63 -1.27
C TYR A 40 5.31 1.27 -1.15
N ARG A 41 5.25 0.42 -2.20
CA ARG A 41 5.78 -0.96 -2.18
C ARG A 41 7.22 -1.08 -1.70
N LYS A 42 8.06 -0.07 -1.96
CA LYS A 42 9.49 -0.07 -1.60
C LYS A 42 9.74 -0.02 -0.09
N PHE A 43 8.73 0.39 0.69
CA PHE A 43 8.79 0.47 2.15
C PHE A 43 8.11 -0.71 2.84
N ILE A 44 7.49 -1.61 2.07
CA ILE A 44 6.77 -2.76 2.57
C ILE A 44 7.56 -4.01 2.19
N GLU A 45 8.28 -4.57 3.16
CA GLU A 45 8.97 -5.84 2.96
C GLU A 45 7.96 -6.93 2.59
N GLY A 46 8.26 -7.68 1.54
CA GLY A 46 7.39 -8.75 1.07
C GLY A 46 6.09 -8.28 0.42
N PHE A 47 5.99 -7.01 0.00
CA PHE A 47 4.78 -6.44 -0.64
C PHE A 47 4.15 -7.37 -1.67
N SER A 48 4.94 -7.93 -2.60
CA SER A 48 4.43 -8.80 -3.65
C SER A 48 3.73 -10.06 -3.12
N LYS A 49 4.19 -10.62 -1.99
CA LYS A 49 3.56 -11.79 -1.37
C LYS A 49 2.23 -11.42 -0.72
N LEU A 50 2.18 -10.26 -0.05
CA LEU A 50 0.95 -9.75 0.58
C LEU A 50 -0.07 -9.29 -0.46
N ALA A 51 0.37 -8.64 -1.53
CA ALA A 51 -0.52 -8.14 -2.58
C ALA A 51 -1.03 -9.26 -3.51
N LEU A 52 -0.42 -10.45 -3.48
CA LEU A 52 -0.76 -11.56 -4.39
C LEU A 52 -2.24 -11.96 -4.35
N PRO A 53 -2.83 -12.31 -3.19
CA PRO A 53 -4.25 -12.70 -3.12
C PRO A 53 -5.17 -11.58 -3.62
N LEU A 54 -4.89 -10.33 -3.25
CA LEU A 54 -5.64 -9.17 -3.74
C LEU A 54 -5.50 -8.99 -5.26
N THR A 55 -4.31 -9.22 -5.81
CA THR A 55 -4.06 -9.12 -7.26
C THR A 55 -4.81 -10.21 -8.02
N GLN A 56 -4.95 -11.40 -7.44
CA GLN A 56 -5.74 -12.49 -8.04
C GLN A 56 -7.22 -12.12 -8.18
N LEU A 57 -7.79 -11.42 -7.19
CA LEU A 57 -9.17 -10.91 -7.25
C LEU A 57 -9.40 -9.90 -8.38
N THR A 58 -8.34 -9.31 -8.95
CA THR A 58 -8.45 -8.34 -10.05
C THR A 58 -8.40 -8.96 -11.45
N ARG A 59 -8.13 -10.28 -11.55
CA ARG A 59 -8.01 -11.00 -12.82
C ARG A 59 -9.39 -11.27 -13.41
N LYS A 60 -9.52 -11.16 -14.74
CA LYS A 60 -10.79 -11.41 -15.45
C LYS A 60 -11.27 -12.85 -15.34
N ASP A 61 -10.35 -13.80 -15.19
CA ASP A 61 -10.64 -15.24 -15.18
C ASP A 61 -10.94 -15.80 -13.77
N HIS A 62 -11.08 -14.94 -12.77
CA HIS A 62 -11.30 -15.35 -11.38
C HIS A 62 -12.58 -14.71 -10.83
N ALA A 63 -13.40 -15.51 -10.14
CA ALA A 63 -14.54 -14.99 -9.42
C ALA A 63 -14.06 -14.10 -8.27
N PHE A 64 -14.72 -12.96 -8.05
CA PHE A 64 -14.43 -12.13 -6.88
C PHE A 64 -14.92 -12.87 -5.62
N VAL A 65 -14.01 -13.53 -4.92
CA VAL A 65 -14.29 -14.23 -3.67
C VAL A 65 -13.37 -13.66 -2.60
N TRP A 66 -13.93 -12.81 -1.74
CA TRP A 66 -13.19 -12.30 -0.59
C TRP A 66 -13.05 -13.39 0.48
N ASP A 67 -11.91 -14.07 0.49
CA ASP A 67 -11.59 -15.11 1.45
C ASP A 67 -10.78 -14.59 2.64
N GLU A 68 -10.53 -15.46 3.63
CA GLU A 68 -9.70 -15.11 4.78
C GLU A 68 -8.27 -14.71 4.40
N ASN A 69 -7.73 -15.22 3.28
CA ASN A 69 -6.38 -14.87 2.84
C ASN A 69 -6.32 -13.44 2.30
N CYS A 70 -7.36 -13.02 1.58
CA CYS A 70 -7.55 -11.66 1.11
C CYS A 70 -7.69 -10.70 2.29
N GLU A 71 -8.53 -11.04 3.27
CA GLU A 71 -8.69 -10.22 4.48
C GLU A 71 -7.38 -10.08 5.26
N LYS A 72 -6.69 -11.19 5.56
CA LYS A 72 -5.41 -11.18 6.27
C LYS A 72 -4.37 -10.34 5.53
N SER A 73 -4.32 -10.46 4.21
CA SER A 73 -3.37 -9.72 3.38
C SER A 73 -3.71 -8.23 3.29
N PHE A 74 -4.99 -7.90 3.20
CA PHE A 74 -5.47 -6.52 3.21
C PHE A 74 -5.14 -5.82 4.53
N GLN A 75 -5.45 -6.46 5.66
CA GLN A 75 -5.16 -5.90 6.98
C GLN A 75 -3.66 -5.77 7.23
N GLU A 76 -2.85 -6.75 6.82
CA GLU A 76 -1.39 -6.65 6.95
C GLU A 76 -0.82 -5.54 6.06
N LEU A 77 -1.32 -5.36 4.83
CA LEU A 77 -0.93 -4.23 3.98
C LEU A 77 -1.32 -2.89 4.60
N LYS A 78 -2.55 -2.75 5.13
CA LYS A 78 -2.99 -1.55 5.86
C LYS A 78 -2.06 -1.26 7.03
N ARG A 79 -1.79 -2.27 7.86
CA ARG A 79 -0.89 -2.15 9.01
C ARG A 79 0.52 -1.73 8.56
N ARG A 80 1.09 -2.35 7.53
CA ARG A 80 2.42 -1.98 7.03
C ARG A 80 2.44 -0.56 6.46
N LEU A 81 1.38 -0.12 5.80
CA LEU A 81 1.25 1.24 5.28
C LEU A 81 1.10 2.28 6.40
N THR A 82 0.46 1.95 7.52
CA THR A 82 0.25 2.87 8.65
C THR A 82 1.36 2.85 9.69
N THR A 83 2.02 1.69 9.86
CA THR A 83 3.13 1.49 10.81
C THR A 83 4.50 1.65 10.20
N ALA A 84 4.63 1.63 8.87
CA ALA A 84 5.91 1.93 8.23
C ALA A 84 6.34 3.32 8.73
N PRO A 85 7.44 3.42 9.49
CA PRO A 85 7.99 4.72 9.78
C PRO A 85 8.25 5.37 8.44
N VAL A 86 7.79 6.61 8.28
CA VAL A 86 8.20 7.49 7.19
C VAL A 86 9.73 7.52 7.24
N LEU A 87 10.37 6.62 6.50
CA LEU A 87 11.77 6.27 6.70
C LEU A 87 12.61 7.41 6.13
N ILE A 88 12.86 8.35 7.05
CA ILE A 88 14.06 9.15 7.27
C ILE A 88 14.68 9.69 5.98
N LEU A 89 14.49 11.00 5.79
CA LEU A 89 15.43 11.85 5.07
C LEU A 89 16.85 11.40 5.41
N PRO A 90 17.69 10.94 4.46
CA PRO A 90 19.11 11.08 4.71
C PRO A 90 19.32 12.57 4.99
N ASP A 91 19.79 12.87 6.20
CA ASP A 91 20.06 14.23 6.65
C ASP A 91 20.91 14.88 5.55
N ALA A 92 20.40 15.94 4.93
CA ALA A 92 21.13 16.72 3.94
C ALA A 92 22.23 17.57 4.62
N LYS A 93 23.04 16.93 5.45
CA LYS A 93 24.34 17.37 5.96
C LYS A 93 25.40 16.33 5.64
N GLU A 94 25.48 15.89 4.39
CA GLU A 94 26.79 15.55 3.85
C GLU A 94 27.27 16.78 3.07
N SER A 95 27.96 17.64 3.81
CA SER A 95 28.86 18.63 3.25
C SER A 95 29.93 17.89 2.45
N PHE A 96 30.06 18.22 1.16
CA PHE A 96 31.30 18.08 0.41
C PHE A 96 31.81 19.47 0.04
#